data_AF-A0A5C4Y627-F1
#
_entry.id   AF-A0A5C4Y627-F1
#
_cell.length_a   1.000
_cell.length_b   1.000
_cell.length_c   1.000
_cell.angle_alpha   90.00
_cell.angle_beta   90.00
_cell.angle_gamma   90.00
#
_symmetry.space_group_name_H-M   'P 1'
#
loop_
_entity.id
_entity.type
_entity.pdbx_description
1 polymer ?
#
loop_
_entity_poly.entity_id
_entity_poly.type
_entity_poly.pdbx_seq_one_letter_code
_entity_poly.pdbx_strand_id
1 'polypeptide(L)'
;MTQGRAGRGFRGAGFTAALLTVGSAGAQDLGAYRALAADLDGAVTVRDTSAALALTRLDAAASDLDKLAPSLSNRQLVAGLRGGLDGARGALARSPAELEAQVLLARGLMRKALYDQTLSRLARAPANGTAQLQLLGDEFGLSGAAAQALGADGAAGRLPRVAWRLQREAARKISVALTAAQPTQSPTSYLNLARGMAWFTAVQDASVAGDLRVSQFGDALRQLTEGDVAALGASLTALRQGNRQFLDALATPPSGAAVTAPAAGTVAARPDTAPEGASSTPAPVAVAPVRPAPATSAPSRPVTATGEVYAALGRALSAAGHGDPVQARGQLGQATTALAAAPASLRGAQGYDTLVFDLGAAQARTALRPADVQALIATLTGLEQRAAGQPVSALDGVSAGVARGFGGWLRVLVFALLALLAFVPLYLLNLAFGGRNTFWRAIAAGLALLLLPAFLEGLFGLLGALGDLTGLGALAAASNLTLTQNAYGLPLWALTVAAAIALSTFGFRGLCQQFGLLGRRSAPAPEAAAAQSLDWDEDL
;
A
#
# COMPACT_ATOMS: atom_id res chain seq x y z
N MET A 1 -46.12 -61.62 30.32
CA MET A 1 -45.16 -62.72 30.06
C MET A 1 -43.97 -62.11 29.30
N THR A 2 -42.92 -61.60 29.96
CA THR A 2 -41.68 -62.33 30.39
C THR A 2 -41.06 -63.09 29.23
N GLN A 3 -39.87 -62.80 28.69
CA GLN A 3 -38.54 -62.47 29.24
C GLN A 3 -37.82 -61.48 28.29
N GLY A 4 -36.76 -60.72 28.60
CA GLY A 4 -35.84 -60.66 29.72
C GLY A 4 -34.43 -60.26 29.21
N ARG A 5 -33.93 -59.10 29.67
CA ARG A 5 -32.52 -58.70 30.00
C ARG A 5 -31.34 -59.37 29.25
N ALA A 6 -30.22 -58.74 28.89
CA ALA A 6 -29.48 -57.52 29.26
C ALA A 6 -28.36 -57.35 28.19
N GLY A 7 -27.59 -56.28 28.00
CA GLY A 7 -27.35 -55.06 28.75
C GLY A 7 -26.29 -54.21 28.02
N ARG A 8 -26.34 -52.90 28.31
CA ARG A 8 -25.28 -51.86 28.26
C ARG A 8 -24.16 -51.94 27.22
N GLY A 9 -24.09 -50.88 26.41
CA GLY A 9 -22.87 -50.48 25.69
C GLY A 9 -23.02 -49.15 24.98
N PHE A 10 -23.29 -48.07 25.71
CA PHE A 10 -23.22 -46.70 25.21
C PHE A 10 -21.77 -46.42 24.79
N ARG A 11 -21.51 -46.31 23.49
CA ARG A 11 -20.30 -45.68 22.95
C ARG A 11 -20.70 -44.78 21.79
N GLY A 12 -21.22 -43.61 22.15
CA GLY A 12 -20.93 -42.40 21.39
C GLY A 12 -19.42 -42.20 21.43
N ALA A 13 -18.75 -42.53 20.32
CA ALA A 13 -17.48 -41.92 19.96
C ALA A 13 -17.89 -40.59 19.31
N GLY A 14 -17.98 -39.51 20.08
CA GLY A 14 -16.79 -38.85 20.61
C GLY A 14 -16.37 -37.74 19.66
N PHE A 15 -17.33 -36.93 19.21
CA PHE A 15 -17.09 -35.60 18.65
C PHE A 15 -16.71 -34.69 19.83
N THR A 16 -15.48 -34.86 20.32
CA THR A 16 -14.89 -34.06 21.40
C THR A 16 -13.40 -33.88 21.11
N ALA A 17 -13.13 -32.93 20.21
CA ALA A 17 -11.96 -32.07 20.28
C ALA A 17 -12.28 -30.71 19.61
N ALA A 18 -13.49 -30.20 19.84
CA ALA A 18 -13.80 -28.79 19.70
C ALA A 18 -13.74 -28.20 21.11
N LEU A 19 -12.55 -27.78 21.55
CA LEU A 19 -12.29 -26.83 22.65
C LEU A 19 -10.79 -26.82 22.95
N LEU A 20 -10.02 -26.10 22.14
CA LEU A 20 -8.82 -25.37 22.59
C LEU A 20 -8.54 -24.10 21.76
N THR A 21 -9.49 -23.62 20.95
CA THR A 21 -9.45 -22.25 20.40
C THR A 21 -9.96 -21.25 21.43
N VAL A 22 -9.39 -21.28 22.63
CA VAL A 22 -9.40 -20.15 23.55
C VAL A 22 -8.26 -19.23 23.11
N GLY A 23 -8.60 -17.97 22.86
CA GLY A 23 -7.80 -17.04 22.09
C GLY A 23 -6.34 -16.89 22.53
N SER A 24 -5.44 -17.04 21.55
CA SER A 24 -4.28 -16.17 21.44
C SER A 24 -4.47 -15.29 20.22
N ALA A 25 -5.41 -14.35 20.32
CA ALA A 25 -5.48 -13.22 19.40
C ALA A 25 -4.13 -12.48 19.45
N GLY A 26 -3.26 -12.76 18.48
CA GLY A 26 -1.91 -12.18 18.39
C GLY A 26 -0.77 -13.18 18.10
N ALA A 27 -1.02 -14.48 17.97
CA ALA A 27 -0.02 -15.45 17.51
C ALA A 27 0.02 -15.54 15.98
N GLN A 28 1.18 -15.28 15.37
CA GLN A 28 1.40 -15.40 13.92
C GLN A 28 1.30 -16.87 13.50
N ASP A 29 0.58 -17.19 12.43
CA ASP A 29 0.50 -18.55 11.90
C ASP A 29 1.79 -18.91 11.16
N LEU A 30 2.70 -19.60 11.85
CA LEU A 30 3.99 -20.02 11.29
C LEU A 30 3.85 -21.15 10.26
N GLY A 31 2.77 -21.93 10.31
CA GLY A 31 2.48 -22.96 9.32
C GLY A 31 2.11 -22.31 7.98
N ALA A 32 1.17 -21.36 8.01
CA ALA A 32 0.76 -20.59 6.84
C ALA A 32 1.94 -19.77 6.26
N TYR A 33 2.81 -19.21 7.10
CA TYR A 33 4.02 -18.52 6.63
C TYR A 33 4.95 -19.45 5.84
N ARG A 34 5.25 -20.65 6.37
CA ARG A 34 6.14 -21.61 5.70
C ARG A 34 5.54 -22.15 4.42
N ALA A 35 4.22 -22.39 4.40
CA ALA A 35 3.52 -22.86 3.21
C ALA A 35 3.57 -21.80 2.09
N LEU A 36 3.25 -20.54 2.42
CA LEU A 36 3.39 -19.40 1.51
C LEU A 36 4.83 -19.27 0.96
N ALA A 37 5.82 -19.37 1.84
CA ALA A 37 7.23 -19.30 1.45
C ALA A 37 7.62 -20.44 0.49
N ALA A 38 7.18 -21.67 0.79
CA ALA A 38 7.46 -22.84 -0.03
C ALA A 38 6.78 -22.79 -1.40
N ASP A 39 5.55 -22.28 -1.48
CA ASP A 39 4.84 -22.14 -2.75
C ASP A 39 5.41 -21.00 -3.63
N LEU A 40 5.84 -19.90 -3.02
CA LEU A 40 6.56 -18.84 -3.73
C LEU A 40 7.89 -19.35 -4.31
N ASP A 41 8.72 -20.01 -3.52
CA ASP A 41 9.98 -20.60 -3.99
C ASP A 41 9.72 -21.72 -5.01
N GLY A 42 8.68 -22.52 -4.77
CA GLY A 42 8.18 -23.55 -5.67
C GLY A 42 7.80 -22.99 -7.04
N ALA A 43 7.14 -21.84 -7.10
CA ALA A 43 6.76 -21.19 -8.36
C ALA A 43 7.97 -20.81 -9.21
N VAL A 44 9.05 -20.33 -8.59
CA VAL A 44 10.31 -20.01 -9.30
C VAL A 44 10.98 -21.29 -9.82
N THR A 45 11.11 -22.30 -8.96
CA THR A 45 11.81 -23.55 -9.33
C THR A 45 11.14 -24.32 -10.46
N VAL A 46 9.80 -24.34 -10.52
CA VAL A 46 9.07 -25.06 -11.57
C VAL A 46 8.87 -24.22 -12.82
N ARG A 47 9.17 -22.91 -12.80
CA ARG A 47 8.90 -21.99 -13.91
C ARG A 47 9.62 -22.38 -15.20
N ASP A 48 10.85 -22.88 -15.07
CA ASP A 48 11.67 -23.29 -16.21
C ASP A 48 11.12 -24.55 -16.88
N THR A 49 10.37 -25.36 -16.14
CA THR A 49 9.76 -26.61 -16.64
C THR A 49 8.33 -26.39 -17.13
N SER A 50 7.50 -25.61 -16.42
CA SER A 50 6.11 -25.37 -16.78
C SER A 50 5.54 -24.10 -16.16
N ALA A 51 5.10 -23.17 -17.01
CA ALA A 51 4.38 -21.98 -16.58
C ALA A 51 3.04 -22.30 -15.91
N ALA A 52 2.37 -23.38 -16.33
CA ALA A 52 1.10 -23.80 -15.71
C ALA A 52 1.31 -24.30 -14.27
N LEU A 53 2.39 -25.08 -14.02
CA LEU A 53 2.73 -25.51 -12.67
C LEU A 53 3.15 -24.33 -11.78
N ALA A 54 3.86 -23.35 -12.34
CA ALA A 54 4.22 -22.13 -11.63
C ALA A 54 2.97 -21.30 -11.26
N LEU A 55 1.98 -21.21 -12.17
CA LEU A 55 0.70 -20.56 -11.85
C LEU A 55 -0.04 -21.26 -10.71
N THR A 56 -0.14 -22.60 -10.75
CA THR A 56 -0.75 -23.38 -9.67
C THR A 56 -0.08 -23.11 -8.31
N ARG A 57 1.25 -22.98 -8.30
CA ARG A 57 2.01 -22.61 -7.09
C ARG A 57 1.70 -21.18 -6.63
N LEU A 58 1.60 -20.21 -7.54
CA LEU A 58 1.20 -18.84 -7.19
C LEU A 58 -0.24 -18.75 -6.65
N ASP A 59 -1.15 -19.59 -7.15
CA ASP A 59 -2.52 -19.67 -6.64
C ASP A 59 -2.59 -20.32 -5.26
N ALA A 60 -1.78 -21.37 -5.01
CA ALA A 60 -1.61 -21.94 -3.68
C ALA A 60 -1.01 -20.91 -2.70
N ALA A 61 0.02 -20.16 -3.13
CA ALA A 61 0.59 -19.06 -2.37
C ALA A 61 -0.46 -17.98 -2.01
N ALA A 62 -1.37 -17.62 -2.92
CA ALA A 62 -2.45 -16.68 -2.59
C ALA A 62 -3.41 -17.22 -1.54
N SER A 63 -3.77 -18.51 -1.61
CA SER A 63 -4.58 -19.18 -0.59
C SER A 63 -3.89 -19.18 0.79
N ASP A 64 -2.59 -19.45 0.82
CA ASP A 64 -1.82 -19.43 2.07
C ASP A 64 -1.61 -18.02 2.63
N LEU A 65 -1.51 -17.00 1.76
CA LEU A 65 -1.53 -15.61 2.18
C LEU A 65 -2.88 -15.25 2.84
N ASP A 66 -4.01 -15.73 2.31
CA ASP A 66 -5.32 -15.49 2.92
C ASP A 66 -5.48 -16.17 4.29
N LYS A 67 -4.84 -17.33 4.49
CA LYS A 67 -4.74 -17.97 5.82
C LYS A 67 -3.83 -17.19 6.78
N LEU A 68 -2.73 -16.64 6.27
CA LEU A 68 -1.76 -15.88 7.06
C LEU A 68 -2.29 -14.49 7.44
N ALA A 69 -3.03 -13.82 6.55
CA ALA A 69 -3.44 -12.43 6.65
C ALA A 69 -4.19 -12.03 7.94
N PRO A 70 -5.06 -12.86 8.53
CA PRO A 70 -5.69 -12.57 9.83
C PRO A 70 -4.70 -12.48 10.99
N SER A 71 -3.58 -13.22 10.89
CA SER A 71 -2.55 -13.25 11.94
C SER A 71 -1.52 -12.13 11.81
N LEU A 72 -1.53 -11.37 10.70
CA LEU A 72 -0.60 -10.28 10.45
C LEU A 72 -1.09 -8.95 11.05
N SER A 73 -0.24 -8.31 11.86
CA SER A 73 -0.53 -7.04 12.53
C SER A 73 -0.61 -5.85 11.58
N ASN A 74 0.18 -5.83 10.51
CA ASN A 74 0.26 -4.71 9.57
C ASN A 74 -0.53 -5.01 8.29
N ARG A 75 -1.68 -4.34 8.13
CA ARG A 75 -2.56 -4.49 6.95
C ARG A 75 -1.95 -3.96 5.65
N GLN A 76 -1.06 -2.96 5.72
CA GLN A 76 -0.36 -2.46 4.54
C GLN A 76 0.61 -3.50 3.97
N LEU A 77 1.28 -4.28 4.85
CA LEU A 77 2.14 -5.39 4.40
C LEU A 77 1.33 -6.49 3.72
N VAL A 78 0.11 -6.79 4.20
CA VAL A 78 -0.80 -7.74 3.54
C VAL A 78 -1.18 -7.26 2.14
N ALA A 79 -1.53 -5.98 2.00
CA ALA A 79 -1.84 -5.39 0.70
C ALA A 79 -0.63 -5.44 -0.25
N GLY A 80 0.57 -5.13 0.26
CA GLY A 80 1.83 -5.23 -0.50
C GLY A 80 2.14 -6.67 -0.94
N LEU A 81 1.91 -7.67 -0.09
CA LEU A 81 2.10 -9.09 -0.42
C LEU A 81 1.10 -9.56 -1.50
N ARG A 82 -0.16 -9.12 -1.42
CA ARG A 82 -1.16 -9.39 -2.47
C ARG A 82 -0.75 -8.77 -3.80
N GLY A 83 -0.34 -7.49 -3.79
CA GLY A 83 0.19 -6.81 -4.97
C GLY A 83 1.44 -7.50 -5.55
N GLY A 84 2.33 -8.02 -4.69
CA GLY A 84 3.49 -8.80 -5.10
C GLY A 84 3.14 -10.13 -5.79
N LEU A 85 2.11 -10.84 -5.29
CA LEU A 85 1.60 -12.06 -5.93
C LEU A 85 0.93 -11.77 -7.28
N ASP A 86 0.15 -10.69 -7.38
CA ASP A 86 -0.44 -10.28 -8.65
C ASP A 86 0.63 -9.82 -9.66
N GLY A 87 1.67 -9.14 -9.17
CA GLY A 87 2.87 -8.83 -9.94
C GLY A 87 3.60 -10.08 -10.43
N ALA A 88 3.76 -11.09 -9.58
CA ALA A 88 4.36 -12.38 -9.95
C ALA A 88 3.53 -13.12 -11.01
N ARG A 89 2.19 -13.11 -10.91
CA ARG A 89 1.29 -13.64 -11.95
C ARG A 89 1.43 -12.88 -13.27
N GLY A 90 1.51 -11.55 -13.23
CA GLY A 90 1.75 -10.74 -14.42
C GLY A 90 3.12 -11.00 -15.07
N ALA A 91 4.15 -11.20 -14.24
CA ALA A 91 5.51 -11.52 -14.69
C ALA A 91 5.65 -12.93 -15.27
N LEU A 92 4.80 -13.88 -14.85
CA LEU A 92 4.80 -15.26 -15.33
C LEU A 92 4.77 -15.34 -16.86
N ALA A 93 3.98 -14.47 -17.51
CA ALA A 93 3.81 -14.40 -18.95
C ALA A 93 4.99 -13.72 -19.69
N ARG A 94 5.85 -12.98 -18.98
CA ARG A 94 6.94 -12.19 -19.58
C ARG A 94 8.27 -12.92 -19.55
N SER A 95 8.81 -13.21 -18.36
CA SER A 95 10.10 -13.90 -18.23
C SER A 95 10.29 -14.62 -16.88
N PRO A 96 11.09 -15.70 -16.83
CA PRO A 96 11.45 -16.37 -15.57
C PRO A 96 12.18 -15.45 -14.58
N ALA A 97 13.09 -14.61 -15.07
CA ALA A 97 13.82 -13.67 -14.22
C ALA A 97 12.92 -12.60 -13.61
N GLU A 98 11.89 -12.15 -14.33
CA GLU A 98 10.92 -11.21 -13.77
C GLU A 98 10.03 -11.86 -12.70
N LEU A 99 9.60 -13.11 -12.93
CA LEU A 99 8.90 -13.88 -11.90
C LEU A 99 9.75 -14.03 -10.64
N GLU A 100 11.01 -14.47 -10.76
CA GLU A 100 11.90 -14.62 -9.62
C GLU A 100 12.12 -13.30 -8.88
N ALA A 101 12.28 -12.18 -9.60
CA ALA A 101 12.40 -10.87 -8.96
C ALA A 101 11.14 -10.50 -8.15
N GLN A 102 9.94 -10.69 -8.71
CA GLN A 102 8.69 -10.42 -7.98
C GLN A 102 8.53 -11.31 -6.75
N VAL A 103 8.90 -12.59 -6.87
CA VAL A 103 8.92 -13.52 -5.74
C VAL A 103 9.93 -13.08 -4.67
N LEU A 104 11.13 -12.64 -5.05
CA LEU A 104 12.13 -12.12 -4.11
C LEU A 104 11.58 -10.90 -3.35
N LEU A 105 10.93 -9.97 -4.04
CA LEU A 105 10.32 -8.79 -3.41
C LEU A 105 9.21 -9.18 -2.43
N ALA A 106 8.34 -10.12 -2.81
CA ALA A 106 7.31 -10.67 -1.92
C ALA A 106 7.95 -11.34 -0.68
N ARG A 107 9.02 -12.13 -0.86
CA ARG A 107 9.80 -12.71 0.25
C ARG A 107 10.42 -11.64 1.16
N GLY A 108 10.84 -10.50 0.61
CA GLY A 108 11.31 -9.36 1.40
C GLY A 108 10.23 -8.80 2.33
N LEU A 109 9.01 -8.62 1.81
CA LEU A 109 7.85 -8.18 2.61
C LEU A 109 7.45 -9.22 3.67
N MET A 110 7.50 -10.51 3.34
CA MET A 110 7.25 -11.59 4.29
C MET A 110 8.25 -11.55 5.46
N ARG A 111 9.55 -11.44 5.15
CA ARG A 111 10.60 -11.30 6.16
C ARG A 111 10.39 -10.07 7.02
N LYS A 112 9.98 -8.94 6.44
CA LYS A 112 9.65 -7.73 7.20
C LYS A 112 8.51 -7.98 8.19
N ALA A 113 7.43 -8.61 7.73
CA ALA A 113 6.28 -8.90 8.59
C ALA A 113 6.65 -9.83 9.76
N LEU A 114 7.45 -10.87 9.50
CA LEU A 114 7.96 -11.78 10.53
C LEU A 114 8.92 -11.06 11.50
N TYR A 115 9.81 -10.22 10.99
CA TYR A 115 10.76 -9.42 11.79
C TYR A 115 10.03 -8.49 12.76
N ASP A 116 9.13 -7.64 12.26
CA ASP A 116 8.41 -6.64 13.05
C ASP A 116 7.57 -7.30 14.16
N GLN A 117 6.87 -8.39 13.82
CA GLN A 117 6.04 -9.14 14.79
C GLN A 117 6.86 -9.88 15.83
N THR A 118 7.99 -10.48 15.42
CA THR A 118 8.87 -11.21 16.34
C THR A 118 9.47 -10.25 17.37
N LEU A 119 9.98 -9.09 16.94
CA LEU A 119 10.51 -8.09 17.84
C LEU A 119 9.43 -7.51 18.76
N SER A 120 8.24 -7.21 18.23
CA SER A 120 7.12 -6.74 19.05
C SER A 120 6.68 -7.78 20.08
N ARG A 121 6.74 -9.08 19.76
CA ARG A 121 6.37 -10.14 20.72
C ARG A 121 7.44 -10.33 21.78
N LEU A 122 8.71 -10.40 21.37
CA LEU A 122 9.83 -10.52 22.31
C LEU A 122 9.86 -9.33 23.29
N ALA A 123 9.45 -8.14 22.86
CA ALA A 123 9.31 -6.97 23.73
C ALA A 123 8.25 -7.10 24.83
N ARG A 124 7.19 -7.87 24.57
CA ARG A 124 6.07 -8.08 25.51
C ARG A 124 6.23 -9.32 26.36
N ALA A 125 6.70 -10.42 25.76
CA ALA A 125 6.82 -11.72 26.41
C ALA A 125 7.95 -12.54 25.75
N PRO A 126 9.21 -12.43 26.25
CA PRO A 126 10.38 -13.08 25.66
C PRO A 126 10.23 -14.61 25.52
N ALA A 127 9.61 -15.26 26.52
CA ALA A 127 9.39 -16.71 26.53
C ALA A 127 8.45 -17.21 25.41
N ASN A 128 7.55 -16.35 24.92
CA ASN A 128 6.51 -16.72 23.94
C ASN A 128 6.93 -16.44 22.49
N GLY A 129 8.15 -15.92 22.25
CA GLY A 129 8.67 -15.56 20.93
C GLY A 129 9.69 -16.54 20.34
N THR A 130 10.00 -17.64 21.03
CA THR A 130 11.11 -18.55 20.67
C THR A 130 10.93 -19.22 19.33
N ALA A 131 9.74 -19.77 19.02
CA ALA A 131 9.45 -20.42 17.75
C ALA A 131 9.50 -19.43 16.56
N GLN A 132 9.07 -18.19 16.77
CA GLN A 132 9.14 -17.13 15.75
C GLN A 132 10.58 -16.68 15.54
N LEU A 133 11.36 -16.56 16.62
CA LEU A 133 12.77 -16.21 16.55
C LEU A 133 13.61 -17.29 15.86
N GLN A 134 13.30 -18.57 16.06
CA GLN A 134 13.91 -19.66 15.32
C GLN A 134 13.61 -19.56 13.82
N LEU A 135 12.33 -19.43 13.45
CA LEU A 135 11.93 -19.26 12.05
C LEU A 135 12.58 -18.02 11.40
N LEU A 136 12.65 -16.91 12.14
CA LEU A 136 13.29 -15.69 11.68
C LEU A 136 14.81 -15.87 11.51
N GLY A 137 15.44 -16.62 12.41
CA GLY A 137 16.84 -17.03 12.28
C GLY A 137 17.07 -17.84 11.02
N ASP A 138 16.21 -18.84 10.76
CA ASP A 138 16.27 -19.68 9.57
C ASP A 138 16.06 -18.86 8.28
N GLU A 139 15.08 -17.94 8.27
CA GLU A 139 14.82 -17.03 7.14
C GLU A 139 15.99 -16.08 6.85
N PHE A 140 16.74 -15.68 7.88
CA PHE A 140 17.96 -14.88 7.72
C PHE A 140 19.20 -15.76 7.46
N GLY A 141 19.05 -17.09 7.42
CA GLY A 141 20.14 -18.04 7.16
C GLY A 141 21.14 -18.15 8.31
N LEU A 142 20.71 -17.86 9.55
CA LEU A 142 21.53 -18.04 10.73
C LEU A 142 21.49 -19.52 11.15
N SER A 143 22.67 -20.13 11.29
CA SER A 143 22.80 -21.53 11.70
C SER A 143 23.91 -21.72 12.74
N GLY A 144 23.97 -22.89 13.36
CA GLY A 144 25.01 -23.25 14.34
C GLY A 144 25.13 -22.25 15.49
N ALA A 145 26.36 -21.80 15.76
CA ALA A 145 26.66 -20.85 16.83
C ALA A 145 25.93 -19.51 16.69
N ALA A 146 25.65 -19.05 15.47
CA ALA A 146 24.95 -17.80 15.23
C ALA A 146 23.47 -17.89 15.61
N ALA A 147 22.81 -19.00 15.29
CA ALA A 147 21.43 -19.29 15.69
C ALA A 147 21.31 -19.46 17.21
N GLN A 148 22.26 -20.18 17.83
CA GLN A 148 22.32 -20.33 19.29
C GLN A 148 22.46 -18.97 20.00
N ALA A 149 23.34 -18.10 19.49
CA ALA A 149 23.54 -16.78 20.06
C ALA A 149 22.30 -15.86 19.89
N LEU A 150 21.59 -15.97 18.76
CA LEU A 150 20.31 -15.28 18.55
C LEU A 150 19.26 -15.75 19.58
N GLY A 151 19.12 -17.07 19.75
CA GLY A 151 18.20 -17.66 20.72
C GLY A 151 18.52 -17.26 22.16
N ALA A 152 19.81 -17.24 22.54
CA ALA A 152 20.26 -16.82 23.86
C ALA A 152 19.95 -15.35 24.15
N ASP A 153 20.22 -14.44 23.18
CA ASP A 153 19.89 -13.02 23.33
C ASP A 153 18.36 -12.79 23.38
N GLY A 154 17.58 -13.58 22.65
CA GLY A 154 16.11 -13.56 22.71
C GLY A 154 15.55 -14.03 24.04
N ALA A 155 16.04 -15.17 24.56
CA ALA A 155 15.64 -15.69 25.87
C ALA A 155 16.04 -14.74 27.01
N ALA A 156 17.16 -14.04 26.87
CA ALA A 156 17.63 -13.02 27.80
C ALA A 156 16.92 -11.66 27.64
N GLY A 157 15.93 -11.52 26.74
CA GLY A 157 15.20 -10.27 26.53
C GLY A 157 16.05 -9.12 25.97
N ARG A 158 17.21 -9.42 25.34
CA ARG A 158 18.14 -8.41 24.79
C ARG A 158 17.75 -8.05 23.35
N LEU A 159 16.60 -7.42 23.18
CA LEU A 159 16.05 -7.04 21.87
C LEU A 159 17.03 -6.25 20.99
N PRO A 160 17.80 -5.28 21.51
CA PRO A 160 18.76 -4.55 20.67
C PRO A 160 19.82 -5.49 20.07
N ARG A 161 20.24 -6.53 20.80
CA ARG A 161 21.19 -7.52 20.28
C ARG A 161 20.55 -8.47 19.27
N VAL A 162 19.30 -8.88 19.48
CA VAL A 162 18.54 -9.67 18.50
C VAL A 162 18.41 -8.91 17.19
N ALA A 163 17.94 -7.65 17.24
CA ALA A 163 17.81 -6.79 16.08
C ALA A 163 19.16 -6.57 15.37
N TRP A 164 20.23 -6.28 16.13
CA TRP A 164 21.58 -6.09 15.61
C TRP A 164 22.09 -7.32 14.83
N ARG A 165 21.91 -8.55 15.36
CA ARG A 165 22.35 -9.78 14.69
C ARG A 165 21.66 -9.97 13.33
N LEU A 166 20.34 -9.78 13.31
CA LEU A 166 19.54 -9.93 12.10
C LEU A 166 19.87 -8.85 11.07
N GLN A 167 20.00 -7.59 11.51
CA GLN A 167 20.39 -6.47 10.65
C GLN A 167 21.78 -6.67 10.04
N ARG A 168 22.74 -7.16 10.83
CA ARG A 168 24.10 -7.46 10.34
C ARG A 168 24.11 -8.55 9.28
N GLU A 169 23.30 -9.58 9.45
CA GLU A 169 23.22 -10.66 8.45
C GLU A 169 22.50 -10.21 7.18
N ALA A 170 21.42 -9.42 7.28
CA ALA A 170 20.81 -8.79 6.12
C ALA A 170 21.78 -7.88 5.37
N ALA A 171 22.53 -7.01 6.07
CA ALA A 171 23.52 -6.12 5.49
C ALA A 171 24.63 -6.87 4.73
N ARG A 172 25.03 -8.06 5.23
CA ARG A 172 25.94 -8.96 4.51
C ARG A 172 25.33 -9.51 3.22
N LYS A 173 24.08 -9.98 3.26
CA LYS A 173 23.39 -10.49 2.07
C LYS A 173 23.14 -9.40 1.03
N ILE A 174 22.82 -8.17 1.46
CA ILE A 174 22.76 -6.99 0.59
C ILE A 174 24.12 -6.75 -0.06
N SER A 175 25.22 -6.80 0.70
CA SER A 175 26.58 -6.62 0.16
C SER A 175 26.90 -7.65 -0.91
N VAL A 176 26.60 -8.93 -0.68
CA VAL A 176 26.81 -10.02 -1.64
C VAL A 176 26.01 -9.75 -2.92
N ALA A 177 24.73 -9.41 -2.79
CA ALA A 177 23.86 -9.12 -3.92
C ALA A 177 24.33 -7.89 -4.74
N LEU A 178 24.70 -6.79 -4.07
CA LEU A 178 25.20 -5.58 -4.72
C LEU A 178 26.59 -5.75 -5.37
N THR A 179 27.40 -6.67 -4.85
CA THR A 179 28.70 -7.02 -5.44
C THR A 179 28.50 -7.87 -6.69
N ALA A 180 27.53 -8.78 -6.68
CA ALA A 180 27.18 -9.62 -7.83
C ALA A 180 26.40 -8.88 -8.92
N ALA A 181 25.75 -7.75 -8.60
CA ALA A 181 25.12 -6.87 -9.58
C ALA A 181 26.17 -6.10 -10.38
N GLN A 182 26.20 -6.29 -11.70
CA GLN A 182 27.09 -5.56 -12.61
C GLN A 182 26.32 -4.44 -13.32
N PRO A 183 27.00 -3.35 -13.73
CA PRO A 183 26.39 -2.30 -14.54
C PRO A 183 26.24 -2.77 -15.99
N THR A 184 25.46 -3.83 -16.20
CA THR A 184 25.20 -4.44 -17.50
C THR A 184 23.74 -4.86 -17.52
N GLN A 185 23.05 -4.59 -18.62
CA GLN A 185 21.64 -4.98 -18.80
C GLN A 185 21.55 -6.49 -18.96
N SER A 186 21.47 -7.20 -17.83
CA SER A 186 21.41 -8.66 -17.80
C SER A 186 20.38 -9.15 -16.77
N PRO A 187 19.73 -10.31 -17.01
CA PRO A 187 18.84 -10.93 -16.04
C PRO A 187 19.51 -11.16 -14.68
N THR A 188 20.79 -11.54 -14.69
CA THR A 188 21.58 -11.77 -13.47
C THR A 188 21.74 -10.49 -12.64
N SER A 189 22.07 -9.36 -13.27
CA SER A 189 22.17 -8.06 -12.56
C SER A 189 20.80 -7.61 -12.03
N TYR A 190 19.72 -7.85 -12.77
CA TYR A 190 18.35 -7.57 -12.34
C TYR A 190 17.98 -8.36 -11.09
N LEU A 191 18.22 -9.68 -11.12
CA LEU A 191 17.94 -10.57 -9.99
C LEU A 191 18.78 -10.23 -8.76
N ASN A 192 20.06 -9.89 -8.95
CA ASN A 192 20.93 -9.48 -7.85
C ASN A 192 20.48 -8.15 -7.23
N LEU A 193 20.05 -7.18 -8.02
CA LEU A 193 19.45 -5.94 -7.50
C LEU A 193 18.14 -6.18 -6.76
N ALA A 194 17.24 -6.99 -7.32
CA ALA A 194 15.97 -7.36 -6.68
C ALA A 194 16.22 -8.12 -5.36
N ARG A 195 17.22 -9.00 -5.31
CA ARG A 195 17.65 -9.70 -4.10
C ARG A 195 18.18 -8.73 -3.05
N GLY A 196 19.03 -7.78 -3.45
CA GLY A 196 19.52 -6.73 -2.56
C GLY A 196 18.39 -5.89 -1.97
N MET A 197 17.46 -5.43 -2.81
CA MET A 197 16.26 -4.71 -2.40
C MET A 197 15.40 -5.52 -1.42
N ALA A 198 15.15 -6.80 -1.72
CA ALA A 198 14.35 -7.68 -0.89
C ALA A 198 14.96 -7.92 0.50
N TRP A 199 16.29 -7.93 0.63
CA TRP A 199 16.95 -8.00 1.94
C TRP A 199 16.90 -6.66 2.68
N PHE A 200 17.08 -5.56 1.95
CA PHE A 200 16.99 -4.23 2.55
C PHE A 200 15.58 -3.92 3.07
N THR A 201 14.53 -4.28 2.35
CA THR A 201 13.14 -4.11 2.78
C THR A 201 12.89 -4.70 4.17
N ALA A 202 13.46 -5.88 4.47
CA ALA A 202 13.29 -6.52 5.77
C ALA A 202 13.86 -5.71 6.94
N VAL A 203 14.85 -4.85 6.70
CA VAL A 203 15.60 -4.10 7.72
C VAL A 203 15.59 -2.59 7.50
N GLN A 204 14.75 -2.09 6.59
CA GLN A 204 14.72 -0.67 6.17
C GLN A 204 14.43 0.32 7.31
N ASP A 205 13.82 -0.14 8.41
CA ASP A 205 13.49 0.69 9.58
C ASP A 205 14.64 0.75 10.59
N ALA A 206 15.78 0.11 10.30
CA ALA A 206 16.97 0.24 11.12
C ALA A 206 17.45 1.70 11.08
N SER A 207 17.40 2.39 12.22
CA SER A 207 17.92 3.75 12.36
C SER A 207 19.39 3.90 11.94
N VAL A 208 20.11 2.78 11.98
CA VAL A 208 21.54 2.68 11.64
C VAL A 208 21.79 2.52 10.12
N ALA A 209 20.75 2.36 9.30
CA ALA A 209 20.88 2.22 7.84
C ALA A 209 21.30 3.52 7.13
N GLY A 210 21.29 4.67 7.83
CA GLY A 210 21.79 5.95 7.32
C GLY A 210 21.02 6.44 6.09
N ASP A 211 21.77 6.75 5.03
CA ASP A 211 21.24 7.30 3.76
C ASP A 211 20.75 6.23 2.77
N LEU A 212 20.84 4.94 3.11
CA LEU A 212 20.37 3.85 2.26
C LEU A 212 18.83 3.85 2.22
N ARG A 213 18.23 3.88 1.03
CA ARG A 213 16.76 3.96 0.83
C ARG A 213 16.28 2.93 -0.17
N VAL A 214 15.04 2.47 0.00
CA VAL A 214 14.37 1.55 -0.96
C VAL A 214 14.26 2.18 -2.35
N SER A 215 14.06 3.50 -2.43
CA SER A 215 13.99 4.24 -3.69
C SER A 215 15.25 4.10 -4.53
N GLN A 216 16.45 4.09 -3.91
CA GLN A 216 17.72 3.94 -4.62
C GLN A 216 17.85 2.58 -5.31
N PHE A 217 17.32 1.51 -4.70
CA PHE A 217 17.23 0.20 -5.35
C PHE A 217 16.22 0.21 -6.50
N GLY A 218 15.08 0.88 -6.32
CA GLY A 218 14.08 1.08 -7.37
C GLY A 218 14.61 1.86 -8.58
N ASP A 219 15.40 2.91 -8.33
CA ASP A 219 16.05 3.71 -9.36
C ASP A 219 17.11 2.90 -10.12
N ALA A 220 17.92 2.11 -9.41
CA ALA A 220 18.89 1.19 -10.03
C ALA A 220 18.21 0.11 -10.89
N LEU A 221 17.09 -0.46 -10.41
CA LEU A 221 16.30 -1.41 -11.20
C LEU A 221 15.74 -0.76 -12.46
N ARG A 222 15.22 0.47 -12.36
CA ARG A 222 14.71 1.25 -13.50
C ARG A 222 15.81 1.51 -14.54
N GLN A 223 16.96 2.02 -14.10
CA GLN A 223 18.11 2.29 -14.97
C GLN A 223 18.62 1.02 -15.67
N LEU A 224 18.64 -0.11 -14.96
CA LEU A 224 18.97 -1.41 -15.55
C LEU A 224 17.96 -1.79 -16.64
N THR A 225 16.65 -1.64 -16.38
CA THR A 225 15.61 -1.96 -17.38
C THR A 225 15.66 -1.03 -18.60
N GLU A 226 16.02 0.24 -18.41
CA GLU A 226 16.15 1.25 -19.46
C GLU A 226 17.48 1.13 -20.24
N GLY A 227 18.42 0.33 -19.76
CA GLY A 227 19.73 0.14 -20.38
C GLY A 227 20.73 1.28 -20.10
N ASP A 228 20.45 2.16 -19.14
CA ASP A 228 21.36 3.24 -18.73
C ASP A 228 22.47 2.70 -17.82
N VAL A 229 23.46 2.08 -18.47
CA VAL A 229 24.64 1.47 -17.82
C VAL A 229 25.46 2.49 -17.02
N ALA A 230 25.52 3.75 -17.47
CA ALA A 230 26.31 4.79 -16.81
C ALA A 230 25.64 5.24 -15.51
N ALA A 231 24.35 5.57 -15.54
CA ALA A 231 23.59 5.90 -14.34
C ALA A 231 23.50 4.71 -13.38
N LEU A 232 23.31 3.50 -13.91
CA LEU A 232 23.34 2.26 -13.13
C LEU A 232 24.67 2.08 -12.40
N GLY A 233 25.81 2.35 -13.06
CA GLY A 233 27.13 2.31 -12.45
C GLY A 233 27.26 3.26 -11.25
N ALA A 234 26.74 4.48 -11.38
CA ALA A 234 26.68 5.46 -10.30
C ALA A 234 25.78 4.99 -9.15
N SER A 235 24.58 4.52 -9.45
CA SER A 235 23.61 4.00 -8.46
C SER A 235 24.16 2.78 -7.71
N LEU A 236 24.78 1.82 -8.40
CA LEU A 236 25.43 0.67 -7.77
C LEU A 236 26.58 1.09 -6.86
N THR A 237 27.34 2.12 -7.24
CA THR A 237 28.43 2.65 -6.40
C THR A 237 27.86 3.28 -5.13
N ALA A 238 26.82 4.11 -5.25
CA ALA A 238 26.14 4.73 -4.12
C ALA A 238 25.51 3.68 -3.18
N LEU A 239 24.81 2.67 -3.73
CA LEU A 239 24.23 1.58 -2.96
C LEU A 239 25.29 0.77 -2.19
N ARG A 240 26.43 0.46 -2.84
CA ARG A 240 27.55 -0.22 -2.18
C ARG A 240 28.16 0.64 -1.08
N GLN A 241 28.30 1.94 -1.28
CA GLN A 241 28.80 2.86 -0.27
C GLN A 241 27.84 2.96 0.93
N GLY A 242 26.55 3.14 0.69
CA GLY A 242 25.53 3.15 1.75
C GLY A 242 25.50 1.84 2.55
N ASN A 243 25.59 0.69 1.86
CA ASN A 243 25.63 -0.59 2.57
C ASN A 243 26.93 -0.82 3.36
N ARG A 244 28.07 -0.26 2.93
CA ARG A 244 29.31 -0.27 3.74
C ARG A 244 29.15 0.54 5.00
N GLN A 245 28.59 1.75 4.92
CA GLN A 245 28.30 2.58 6.08
C GLN A 245 27.35 1.86 7.05
N PHE A 246 26.34 1.16 6.52
CA PHE A 246 25.44 0.35 7.33
C PHE A 246 26.17 -0.80 8.05
N LEU A 247 27.07 -1.51 7.36
CA LEU A 247 27.89 -2.56 7.97
C LEU A 247 28.86 -2.02 9.03
N ASP A 248 29.49 -0.86 8.78
CA ASP A 248 30.41 -0.21 9.70
C ASP A 248 29.68 0.21 10.99
N ALA A 249 28.47 0.74 10.86
CA ALA A 249 27.65 1.11 12.00
C ALA A 249 27.12 -0.11 12.78
N LEU A 250 27.10 -1.30 12.16
CA LEU A 250 26.79 -2.59 12.79
C LEU A 250 28.04 -3.37 13.25
N ALA A 251 29.25 -2.80 13.15
CA ALA A 251 30.47 -3.50 13.53
C ALA A 251 30.50 -3.88 15.02
N THR A 252 30.00 -2.98 15.87
CA THR A 252 30.02 -3.14 17.34
C THR A 252 28.63 -3.56 17.85
N PRO A 253 28.53 -4.62 18.67
CA PRO A 253 27.25 -5.02 19.26
C PRO A 253 26.75 -3.99 20.28
N PRO A 254 25.43 -3.73 20.36
CA PRO A 254 24.90 -2.80 21.34
C PRO A 254 25.04 -3.33 22.78
N SER A 255 25.36 -2.41 23.68
CA SER A 255 25.38 -2.59 25.13
C SER A 255 23.95 -2.38 25.66
N GLY A 256 23.22 -3.44 25.98
CA GLY A 256 21.84 -3.32 26.48
C GLY A 256 21.56 -4.29 27.64
N ALA A 257 21.09 -3.73 28.76
CA ALA A 257 20.53 -4.47 29.89
C ALA A 257 19.22 -5.18 29.48
N ALA A 258 18.94 -6.34 30.07
CA ALA A 258 17.73 -7.12 29.79
C ALA A 258 16.48 -6.33 30.21
N VAL A 259 15.42 -6.38 29.39
CA VAL A 259 14.10 -5.87 29.78
C VAL A 259 13.51 -6.86 30.80
N THR A 260 13.60 -6.56 32.09
CA THR A 260 12.92 -7.32 33.15
C THR A 260 11.42 -7.05 33.08
N ALA A 261 10.62 -8.11 32.92
CA ALA A 261 9.17 -8.03 33.03
C ALA A 261 8.75 -7.56 34.44
N PRO A 262 7.63 -6.82 34.62
CA PRO A 262 7.13 -6.51 35.94
C PRO A 262 6.68 -7.81 36.62
N ALA A 263 7.28 -8.14 37.76
CA ALA A 263 6.79 -9.21 38.62
C ALA A 263 5.40 -8.83 39.15
N ALA A 264 4.45 -9.75 39.04
CA ALA A 264 3.17 -9.66 39.74
C ALA A 264 3.44 -9.57 41.26
N GLY A 265 3.09 -8.42 41.85
CA GLY A 265 3.29 -8.12 43.27
C GLY A 265 2.02 -7.49 43.85
N THR A 266 1.28 -8.35 44.56
CA THR A 266 0.27 -8.16 45.60
C THR A 266 -0.06 -6.73 46.04
N VAL A 267 -1.37 -6.44 46.02
CA VAL A 267 -2.04 -5.31 46.67
C VAL A 267 -1.67 -5.26 48.17
N ALA A 268 -1.13 -4.14 48.64
CA ALA A 268 -1.08 -3.79 50.05
C ALA A 268 -1.56 -2.34 50.22
N ALA A 269 -2.65 -2.20 50.98
CA ALA A 269 -3.38 -0.96 51.24
C ALA A 269 -2.58 0.03 52.10
N ARG A 270 -2.85 1.33 51.92
CA ARG A 270 -2.71 2.33 52.99
C ARG A 270 -3.81 3.41 52.86
N PRO A 271 -4.47 3.80 53.96
CA PRO A 271 -5.67 4.66 53.94
C PRO A 271 -5.35 6.15 53.92
N ASP A 272 -6.42 6.89 53.66
CA ASP A 272 -6.60 8.33 53.46
C ASP A 272 -5.91 9.27 54.47
N THR A 273 -5.52 10.45 53.96
CA THR A 273 -5.84 11.75 54.57
C THR A 273 -5.62 12.88 53.55
N ALA A 274 -6.64 13.71 53.39
CA ALA A 274 -6.67 15.00 52.70
C ALA A 274 -7.36 16.00 53.65
N PRO A 275 -7.50 17.31 53.35
CA PRO A 275 -6.76 18.22 52.47
C PRO A 275 -6.39 19.55 53.19
N GLU A 276 -5.48 20.37 52.65
CA GLU A 276 -5.49 21.81 52.93
C GLU A 276 -4.96 22.60 51.74
N GLY A 277 -5.72 23.59 51.29
CA GLY A 277 -5.52 24.30 50.03
C GLY A 277 -4.77 25.62 50.16
N ALA A 278 -4.42 26.21 49.02
CA ALA A 278 -4.53 27.64 48.76
C ALA A 278 -4.04 27.95 47.33
N SER A 279 -4.82 28.80 46.66
CA SER A 279 -4.56 29.36 45.34
C SER A 279 -3.54 30.52 45.37
N SER A 280 -2.96 30.76 44.17
CA SER A 280 -2.45 32.02 43.57
C SER A 280 -1.11 32.65 44.01
N THR A 281 -0.15 32.62 43.06
CA THR A 281 0.65 33.71 42.41
C THR A 281 1.27 34.82 43.28
N PRO A 282 2.60 35.11 43.19
CA PRO A 282 3.10 36.17 42.28
C PRO A 282 4.52 36.01 41.67
N ALA A 283 4.73 36.63 40.49
CA ALA A 283 6.03 37.14 39.96
C ALA A 283 6.28 38.57 40.54
N PRO A 284 7.48 39.22 40.55
CA PRO A 284 8.54 39.26 39.49
C PRO A 284 10.05 39.40 39.91
N VAL A 285 10.94 39.06 38.95
CA VAL A 285 12.22 39.68 38.47
C VAL A 285 13.30 40.24 39.44
N ALA A 286 14.58 39.79 39.31
CA ALA A 286 15.73 40.58 38.79
C ALA A 286 17.11 39.84 38.80
N VAL A 287 17.69 39.51 37.63
CA VAL A 287 18.93 40.04 36.96
C VAL A 287 20.25 39.74 37.71
N ALA A 288 21.28 39.07 37.13
CA ALA A 288 22.27 39.65 36.18
C ALA A 288 23.24 38.58 35.58
N PRO A 289 24.23 38.92 34.71
CA PRO A 289 24.31 38.46 33.33
C PRO A 289 25.52 37.55 33.04
N VAL A 290 25.36 36.55 32.15
CA VAL A 290 26.52 35.85 31.57
C VAL A 290 26.57 36.13 30.07
N ARG A 291 27.65 36.80 29.70
CA ARG A 291 28.17 37.12 28.37
C ARG A 291 27.85 36.03 27.32
N PRO A 292 27.24 36.35 26.16
CA PRO A 292 27.19 35.41 25.05
C PRO A 292 28.60 35.24 24.50
N ALA A 293 29.13 34.03 24.56
CA ALA A 293 30.24 33.64 23.70
C ALA A 293 29.79 33.77 22.23
N PRO A 294 30.63 34.27 21.32
CA PRO A 294 30.28 34.36 19.91
C PRO A 294 29.94 32.96 19.41
N ALA A 295 28.71 32.79 18.92
CA ALA A 295 28.31 31.58 18.23
C ALA A 295 29.21 31.42 17.01
N THR A 296 30.15 30.48 17.07
CA THR A 296 30.79 29.96 15.87
C THR A 296 29.67 29.37 15.02
N SER A 297 29.33 30.09 13.96
CA SER A 297 28.42 29.67 12.91
C SER A 297 28.79 28.26 12.48
N ALA A 298 28.02 27.25 12.90
CA ALA A 298 27.99 26.00 12.17
C ALA A 298 27.57 26.36 10.75
N PRO A 299 28.29 25.93 9.70
CA PRO A 299 27.89 26.24 8.34
C PRO A 299 26.49 25.66 8.15
N SER A 300 25.52 26.55 7.94
CA SER A 300 24.23 26.19 7.37
C SER A 300 24.57 25.41 6.10
N ARG A 301 24.29 24.10 6.08
CA ARG A 301 24.34 23.36 4.81
C ARG A 301 23.50 24.17 3.83
N PRO A 302 23.99 24.50 2.64
CA PRO A 302 23.17 25.18 1.66
C PRO A 302 22.02 24.21 1.35
N VAL A 303 20.81 24.55 1.81
CA VAL A 303 19.62 23.97 1.20
C VAL A 303 19.68 24.50 -0.23
N THR A 304 19.99 23.64 -1.17
CA THR A 304 20.00 24.02 -2.58
C THR A 304 18.62 24.61 -2.89
N ALA A 305 18.53 25.79 -3.51
CA ALA A 305 17.25 26.49 -3.75
C ALA A 305 16.17 25.58 -4.38
N THR A 306 16.59 24.58 -5.17
CA THR A 306 15.76 23.51 -5.72
C THR A 306 15.06 22.65 -4.66
N GLY A 307 15.73 22.31 -3.56
CA GLY A 307 15.16 21.58 -2.43
C GLY A 307 14.06 22.36 -1.71
N GLU A 308 14.15 23.70 -1.70
CA GLU A 308 13.10 24.57 -1.16
C GLU A 308 11.84 24.56 -2.05
N VAL A 309 12.01 24.47 -3.38
CA VAL A 309 10.88 24.30 -4.32
C VAL A 309 10.16 22.98 -4.06
N TYR A 310 10.88 21.86 -3.94
CA TYR A 310 10.27 20.55 -3.62
C TYR A 310 9.59 20.53 -2.25
N ALA A 311 10.20 21.17 -1.24
CA ALA A 311 9.59 21.26 0.09
C ALA A 311 8.29 22.08 0.08
N ALA A 312 8.24 23.17 -0.69
CA ALA A 312 7.03 23.98 -0.88
C ALA A 312 5.96 23.22 -1.67
N LEU A 313 6.33 22.54 -2.77
CA LEU A 313 5.41 21.70 -3.55
C LEU A 313 4.88 20.51 -2.75
N GLY A 314 5.70 19.88 -1.91
CA GLY A 314 5.27 18.80 -1.02
C GLY A 314 4.26 19.27 0.03
N ARG A 315 4.47 20.47 0.60
CA ARG A 315 3.49 21.11 1.50
C ARG A 315 2.21 21.50 0.77
N ALA A 316 2.31 22.01 -0.46
CA ALA A 316 1.15 22.31 -1.30
C ALA A 316 0.33 21.04 -1.62
N LEU A 317 1.00 19.92 -1.92
CA LEU A 317 0.37 18.63 -2.18
C LEU A 317 -0.37 18.13 -0.94
N SER A 318 0.25 18.23 0.24
CA SER A 318 -0.39 17.87 1.50
C SER A 318 -1.63 18.73 1.78
N ALA A 319 -1.54 20.05 1.62
CA ALA A 319 -2.67 20.95 1.80
C ALA A 319 -3.82 20.66 0.81
N ALA A 320 -3.49 20.44 -0.47
CA ALA A 320 -4.47 20.04 -1.48
C ALA A 320 -5.12 18.68 -1.16
N GLY A 321 -4.36 17.74 -0.57
CA GLY A 321 -4.85 16.44 -0.11
C GLY A 321 -5.83 16.53 1.07
N HIS A 322 -5.71 17.58 1.90
CA HIS A 322 -6.65 17.87 2.98
C HIS A 322 -7.84 18.72 2.54
N GLY A 323 -7.91 19.14 1.27
CA GLY A 323 -8.96 20.05 0.80
C GLY A 323 -8.82 21.47 1.34
N ASP A 324 -7.59 21.91 1.63
CA ASP A 324 -7.26 23.29 2.02
C ASP A 324 -6.63 24.04 0.82
N PRO A 325 -7.45 24.60 -0.09
CA PRO A 325 -6.95 25.29 -1.28
C PRO A 325 -6.23 26.61 -0.92
N VAL A 326 -6.54 27.22 0.22
CA VAL A 326 -5.91 28.49 0.65
C VAL A 326 -4.47 28.24 1.07
N GLN A 327 -4.25 27.25 1.94
CA GLN A 327 -2.91 26.85 2.34
C GLN A 327 -2.11 26.31 1.14
N ALA A 328 -2.75 25.53 0.26
CA ALA A 328 -2.09 25.02 -0.95
C ALA A 328 -1.59 26.17 -1.85
N ARG A 329 -2.42 27.18 -2.12
CA ARG A 329 -2.03 28.37 -2.90
C ARG A 329 -0.92 29.17 -2.23
N GLY A 330 -0.95 29.30 -0.90
CA GLY A 330 0.14 29.92 -0.14
C GLY A 330 1.49 29.20 -0.31
N GLN A 331 1.48 27.86 -0.30
CA GLN A 331 2.68 27.05 -0.52
C GLN A 331 3.15 27.06 -1.98
N LEU A 332 2.23 27.11 -2.96
CA LEU A 332 2.59 27.33 -4.37
C LEU A 332 3.26 28.70 -4.59
N GLY A 333 2.81 29.74 -3.88
CA GLY A 333 3.49 31.04 -3.85
C GLY A 333 4.93 30.93 -3.34
N GLN A 334 5.15 30.18 -2.25
CA GLN A 334 6.50 29.92 -1.73
C GLN A 334 7.36 29.13 -2.73
N ALA A 335 6.79 28.15 -3.43
CA ALA A 335 7.46 27.41 -4.49
C ALA A 335 7.88 28.33 -5.64
N THR A 336 7.04 29.32 -5.98
CA THR A 336 7.33 30.31 -7.03
C THR A 336 8.52 31.18 -6.63
N THR A 337 8.54 31.67 -5.40
CA THR A 337 9.67 32.46 -4.87
C THR A 337 10.96 31.66 -4.83
N ALA A 338 10.91 30.40 -4.37
CA ALA A 338 12.07 29.51 -4.35
C ALA A 338 12.57 29.17 -5.77
N LEU A 339 11.66 28.99 -6.74
CA LEU A 339 12.02 28.70 -8.13
C LEU A 339 12.68 29.90 -8.82
N ALA A 340 12.32 31.13 -8.44
CA ALA A 340 13.00 32.33 -8.90
C ALA A 340 14.45 32.44 -8.37
N ALA A 341 14.71 31.89 -7.18
CA ALA A 341 16.03 31.82 -6.57
C ALA A 341 16.87 30.61 -7.05
N ALA A 342 16.35 29.80 -7.97
CA ALA A 342 17.02 28.60 -8.47
C ALA A 342 18.34 28.92 -9.22
N PRO A 343 19.31 27.97 -9.24
CA PRO A 343 20.54 28.09 -10.00
C PRO A 343 20.33 28.51 -11.46
N ALA A 344 21.27 29.27 -12.02
CA ALA A 344 21.20 29.73 -13.40
C ALA A 344 21.12 28.59 -14.43
N SER A 345 21.67 27.41 -14.09
CA SER A 345 21.55 26.19 -14.90
C SER A 345 20.10 25.72 -15.06
N LEU A 346 19.25 25.87 -14.04
CA LEU A 346 17.83 25.54 -14.12
C LEU A 346 17.04 26.67 -14.80
N ARG A 347 17.37 27.93 -14.51
CA ARG A 347 16.70 29.09 -15.14
C ARG A 347 16.97 29.19 -16.64
N GLY A 348 18.11 28.72 -17.11
CA GLY A 348 18.46 28.65 -18.53
C GLY A 348 17.97 27.37 -19.24
N ALA A 349 17.36 26.42 -18.52
CA ALA A 349 16.92 25.16 -19.11
C ALA A 349 15.62 25.34 -19.91
N GLN A 350 15.50 24.62 -21.04
CA GLN A 350 14.31 24.65 -21.87
C GLN A 350 13.08 24.15 -21.08
N GLY A 351 12.03 24.97 -21.03
CA GLY A 351 10.79 24.68 -20.28
C GLY A 351 10.68 25.37 -18.91
N TYR A 352 11.69 26.15 -18.50
CA TYR A 352 11.63 26.94 -17.26
C TYR A 352 10.47 27.93 -17.26
N ASP A 353 10.31 28.71 -18.34
CA ASP A 353 9.22 29.69 -18.45
C ASP A 353 7.83 29.02 -18.42
N THR A 354 7.72 27.84 -19.03
CA THR A 354 6.49 27.04 -18.98
C THR A 354 6.18 26.60 -17.56
N LEU A 355 7.18 26.12 -16.81
CA LEU A 355 7.01 25.73 -15.41
C LEU A 355 6.60 26.93 -14.55
N VAL A 356 7.24 28.10 -14.73
CA VAL A 356 6.88 29.34 -14.02
C VAL A 356 5.44 29.74 -14.32
N PHE A 357 5.05 29.70 -15.60
CA PHE A 357 3.68 29.95 -16.02
C PHE A 357 2.69 28.96 -15.39
N ASP A 358 2.98 27.67 -15.41
CA ASP A 358 2.13 26.63 -14.84
C ASP A 358 1.96 26.77 -13.33
N LEU A 359 3.05 27.11 -12.63
CA LEU A 359 3.05 27.35 -11.19
C LEU A 359 2.15 28.54 -10.85
N GLY A 360 2.27 29.64 -11.60
CA GLY A 360 1.41 30.82 -11.45
C GLY A 360 -0.04 30.54 -11.81
N ALA A 361 -0.29 29.78 -12.88
CA ALA A 361 -1.62 29.36 -13.29
C ALA A 361 -2.26 28.45 -12.24
N ALA A 362 -1.52 27.52 -11.64
CA ALA A 362 -1.99 26.67 -10.56
C ALA A 362 -2.26 27.45 -9.27
N GLN A 363 -1.40 28.43 -8.94
CA GLN A 363 -1.61 29.32 -7.79
C GLN A 363 -2.89 30.16 -7.92
N ALA A 364 -3.23 30.61 -9.14
CA ALA A 364 -4.44 31.39 -9.41
C ALA A 364 -5.70 30.53 -9.63
N ARG A 365 -5.56 29.21 -9.74
CA ARG A 365 -6.65 28.29 -10.10
C ARG A 365 -7.55 27.99 -8.91
N THR A 366 -8.86 28.00 -9.16
CA THR A 366 -9.87 27.47 -8.24
C THR A 366 -10.06 25.96 -8.44
N ALA A 367 -10.41 25.25 -7.37
CA ALA A 367 -10.54 23.79 -7.32
C ALA A 367 -9.23 23.05 -7.60
N LEU A 368 -8.13 23.50 -7.01
CA LEU A 368 -6.82 22.86 -7.10
C LEU A 368 -6.89 21.42 -6.58
N ARG A 369 -6.38 20.45 -7.36
CA ARG A 369 -6.33 19.04 -6.97
C ARG A 369 -4.90 18.59 -6.65
N PRO A 370 -4.73 17.53 -5.84
CA PRO A 370 -3.42 16.91 -5.59
C PRO A 370 -2.70 16.50 -6.89
N ALA A 371 -3.45 16.03 -7.88
CA ALA A 371 -2.91 15.64 -9.19
C ALA A 371 -2.27 16.83 -9.95
N ASP A 372 -2.80 18.05 -9.78
CA ASP A 372 -2.22 19.25 -10.39
C ASP A 372 -0.83 19.54 -9.79
N VAL A 373 -0.69 19.40 -8.45
CA VAL A 373 0.59 19.60 -7.76
C VAL A 373 1.59 18.47 -8.08
N GLN A 374 1.12 17.24 -8.23
CA GLN A 374 1.95 16.12 -8.69
C GLN A 374 2.50 16.35 -10.10
N ALA A 375 1.69 16.91 -11.01
CA ALA A 375 2.14 17.29 -12.34
C ALA A 375 3.23 18.37 -12.28
N LEU A 376 3.08 19.38 -11.40
CA LEU A 376 4.11 20.42 -11.20
C LEU A 376 5.43 19.84 -10.69
N ILE A 377 5.37 18.88 -9.75
CA ILE A 377 6.56 18.16 -9.26
C ILE A 377 7.22 17.39 -10.41
N ALA A 378 6.44 16.66 -11.21
CA ALA A 378 6.96 15.93 -12.37
C ALA A 378 7.61 16.87 -13.41
N THR A 379 7.02 18.04 -13.67
CA THR A 379 7.60 19.04 -14.58
C THR A 379 8.91 19.64 -14.05
N LEU A 380 9.03 19.84 -12.73
CA LEU A 380 10.26 20.30 -12.09
C LEU A 380 11.37 19.25 -12.21
N THR A 381 11.05 17.98 -11.94
CA THR A 381 11.99 16.86 -12.13
C THR A 381 12.44 16.75 -13.59
N GLY A 382 11.51 16.89 -14.54
CA GLY A 382 11.83 16.91 -15.96
C GLY A 382 12.70 18.11 -16.35
N LEU A 383 12.51 19.28 -15.73
CA LEU A 383 13.38 20.44 -15.95
C LEU A 383 14.81 20.17 -15.46
N GLU A 384 14.97 19.55 -14.30
CA GLU A 384 16.27 19.16 -13.75
C GLU A 384 17.00 18.16 -14.63
N GLN A 385 16.29 17.17 -15.15
CA GLN A 385 16.84 16.21 -16.10
C GLN A 385 17.34 16.90 -17.37
N ARG A 386 16.56 17.85 -17.95
CA ARG A 386 17.03 18.64 -19.12
C ARG A 386 18.25 19.48 -18.79
N ALA A 387 18.27 20.13 -17.63
CA ALA A 387 19.41 20.92 -17.18
C ALA A 387 20.67 20.07 -16.98
N ALA A 388 20.51 18.79 -16.63
CA ALA A 388 21.58 17.81 -16.51
C ALA A 388 21.95 17.10 -17.83
N GLY A 389 21.29 17.43 -18.95
CA GLY A 389 21.49 16.77 -20.24
C GLY A 389 20.96 15.33 -20.30
N GLN A 390 20.06 14.95 -19.39
CA GLN A 390 19.42 13.64 -19.34
C GLN A 390 18.14 13.62 -20.19
N PRO A 391 17.75 12.45 -20.75
CA PRO A 391 16.51 12.32 -21.49
C PRO A 391 15.30 12.51 -20.55
N VAL A 392 14.26 13.18 -21.04
CA VAL A 392 13.00 13.38 -20.28
C VAL A 392 11.90 12.54 -20.87
N SER A 393 11.09 11.94 -19.99
CA SER A 393 9.93 11.16 -20.39
C SER A 393 8.90 12.03 -21.14
N ALA A 394 8.51 11.58 -22.34
CA ALA A 394 7.42 12.21 -23.10
C ALA A 394 6.08 12.14 -22.35
N LEU A 395 5.88 11.13 -21.49
CA LEU A 395 4.68 10.96 -20.68
C LEU A 395 4.53 12.06 -19.62
N ASP A 396 5.63 12.65 -19.13
CA ASP A 396 5.57 13.78 -18.20
C ASP A 396 5.11 15.06 -18.91
N GLY A 397 5.45 15.21 -20.19
CA GLY A 397 4.91 16.29 -21.04
C GLY A 397 3.41 16.13 -21.30
N VAL A 398 2.94 14.90 -21.50
CA VAL A 398 1.52 14.58 -21.69
C VAL A 398 0.74 14.79 -20.38
N SER A 399 1.26 14.31 -19.24
CA SER A 399 0.60 14.48 -17.94
C SER A 399 0.52 15.95 -17.53
N ALA A 400 1.59 16.72 -17.75
CA ALA A 400 1.59 18.17 -17.59
C ALA A 400 0.60 18.86 -18.54
N GLY A 401 0.50 18.40 -19.79
CA GLY A 401 -0.47 18.90 -20.77
C GLY A 401 -1.92 18.66 -20.33
N VAL A 402 -2.22 17.47 -19.82
CA VAL A 402 -3.55 17.11 -19.30
C VAL A 402 -3.87 17.89 -18.02
N ALA A 403 -2.93 18.03 -17.08
CA ALA A 403 -3.14 18.86 -15.88
C ALA A 403 -3.34 20.35 -16.24
N ARG A 404 -2.69 20.83 -17.30
CA ARG A 404 -2.87 22.18 -17.82
C ARG A 404 -4.25 22.38 -18.47
N GLY A 405 -4.65 21.44 -19.35
CA GLY A 405 -5.86 21.56 -20.16
C GLY A 405 -7.14 21.05 -19.50
N PHE A 406 -7.05 20.04 -18.63
CA PHE A 406 -8.17 19.33 -18.00
C PHE A 406 -8.13 19.44 -16.46
N GLY A 407 -7.84 20.63 -15.96
CA GLY A 407 -7.86 20.97 -14.53
C GLY A 407 -8.92 22.01 -14.19
N GLY A 408 -9.10 22.29 -12.88
CA GLY A 408 -9.99 23.35 -12.39
C GLY A 408 -11.44 23.21 -12.86
N TRP A 409 -12.05 24.33 -13.29
CA TRP A 409 -13.46 24.41 -13.68
C TRP A 409 -13.84 23.50 -14.86
N LEU A 410 -12.96 23.27 -15.83
CA LEU A 410 -13.30 22.41 -16.97
C LEU A 410 -13.60 20.99 -16.50
N ARG A 411 -12.72 20.42 -15.68
CA ARG A 411 -12.92 19.11 -15.06
C ARG A 411 -14.21 19.09 -14.24
N VAL A 412 -14.43 20.12 -13.41
CA VAL A 412 -15.63 20.23 -12.57
C VAL A 412 -16.90 20.19 -13.41
N LEU A 413 -16.97 20.97 -14.49
CA LEU A 413 -18.14 21.04 -15.36
C LEU A 413 -18.36 19.72 -16.13
N VAL A 414 -17.30 19.10 -16.63
CA VAL A 414 -17.38 17.81 -17.33
C VAL A 414 -17.91 16.73 -16.39
N PHE A 415 -17.38 16.61 -15.17
CA PHE A 415 -17.86 15.62 -14.22
C PHE A 415 -19.25 15.95 -13.66
N ALA A 416 -19.60 17.22 -13.50
CA ALA A 416 -20.97 17.63 -13.14
C ALA A 416 -21.97 17.22 -14.23
N LEU A 417 -21.62 17.40 -15.52
CA LEU A 417 -22.42 16.94 -16.64
C LEU A 417 -22.53 15.42 -16.65
N LEU A 418 -21.43 14.68 -16.46
CA LEU A 418 -21.45 13.21 -16.37
C LEU A 418 -22.29 12.71 -15.19
N ALA A 419 -22.25 13.39 -14.05
CA ALA A 419 -23.10 13.08 -12.89
C ALA A 419 -24.59 13.27 -13.20
N LEU A 420 -24.95 14.27 -14.00
CA LEU A 420 -26.32 14.49 -14.45
C LEU A 420 -26.73 13.43 -15.49
N LEU A 421 -25.85 13.12 -16.45
CA LEU A 421 -26.08 12.09 -17.45
C LEU A 421 -26.18 10.67 -16.86
N ALA A 422 -25.55 10.43 -15.70
CA ALA A 422 -25.63 9.14 -15.01
C ALA A 422 -27.07 8.72 -14.66
N PHE A 423 -28.00 9.67 -14.50
CA PHE A 423 -29.41 9.35 -14.23
C PHE A 423 -30.18 8.91 -15.47
N VAL A 424 -29.75 9.31 -16.67
CA VAL A 424 -30.46 9.02 -17.92
C VAL A 424 -30.59 7.52 -18.19
N PRO A 425 -29.51 6.70 -18.19
CA PRO A 425 -29.65 5.28 -18.46
C PRO A 425 -30.42 4.54 -17.35
N LEU A 426 -30.36 5.02 -16.10
CA LEU A 426 -31.14 4.45 -14.99
C LEU A 426 -32.63 4.74 -15.15
N TYR A 427 -32.97 5.97 -15.55
CA TYR A 427 -34.34 6.36 -15.84
C TYR A 427 -34.92 5.57 -17.01
N LEU A 428 -34.18 5.46 -18.12
CA LEU A 428 -34.61 4.70 -19.30
C LEU A 428 -34.81 3.22 -18.98
N LEU A 429 -33.89 2.62 -18.20
CA LEU A 429 -34.01 1.22 -17.78
C LEU A 429 -35.25 0.99 -16.90
N ASN A 430 -35.54 1.92 -15.97
CA ASN A 430 -36.73 1.84 -15.12
C ASN A 430 -38.03 2.02 -15.92
N LEU A 431 -38.03 2.88 -16.93
CA LEU A 431 -39.17 3.11 -17.81
C LEU A 431 -39.42 1.93 -18.76
N ALA A 432 -38.37 1.33 -19.31
CA ALA A 432 -38.48 0.24 -20.28
C ALA A 432 -38.98 -1.08 -19.67
N PHE A 433 -38.50 -1.43 -18.47
CA PHE A 433 -38.77 -2.76 -17.89
C PHE A 433 -39.64 -2.75 -16.63
N GLY A 434 -39.88 -1.56 -16.05
CA GLY A 434 -40.68 -1.39 -14.83
C GLY A 434 -40.03 -2.00 -13.58
N GLY A 435 -40.06 -1.27 -12.46
CA GLY A 435 -39.44 -1.71 -11.20
C GLY A 435 -40.06 -2.93 -10.51
N ARG A 436 -40.97 -3.69 -11.15
CA ARG A 436 -41.67 -4.83 -10.52
C ARG A 436 -40.87 -6.14 -10.53
N ASN A 437 -39.99 -6.36 -11.50
CA ASN A 437 -39.20 -7.60 -11.61
C ASN A 437 -37.89 -7.48 -10.82
N THR A 438 -37.66 -8.40 -9.88
CA THR A 438 -36.46 -8.46 -9.03
C THR A 438 -35.15 -8.51 -9.83
N PHE A 439 -35.12 -9.20 -10.98
CA PHE A 439 -33.92 -9.33 -11.80
C PHE A 439 -33.57 -8.04 -12.53
N TRP A 440 -34.58 -7.32 -13.06
CA TRP A 440 -34.38 -6.00 -13.66
C TRP A 440 -33.94 -4.95 -12.63
N ARG A 441 -34.47 -5.02 -11.40
CA ARG A 441 -33.99 -4.18 -10.29
C ARG A 441 -32.53 -4.46 -9.94
N ALA A 442 -32.09 -5.72 -9.98
CA ALA A 442 -30.70 -6.07 -9.72
C ALA A 442 -29.76 -5.51 -10.80
N ILE A 443 -30.15 -5.59 -12.08
CA ILE A 443 -29.39 -4.97 -13.19
C ILE A 443 -29.34 -3.45 -13.02
N ALA A 444 -30.48 -2.82 -12.69
CA ALA A 444 -30.55 -1.38 -12.46
C ALA A 444 -29.66 -0.94 -11.28
N ALA A 445 -29.66 -1.70 -10.19
CA ALA A 445 -28.78 -1.46 -9.04
C ALA A 445 -27.30 -1.65 -9.40
N GLY A 446 -26.97 -2.66 -10.22
CA GLY A 446 -25.61 -2.86 -10.72
C GLY A 446 -25.13 -1.69 -11.59
N LEU A 447 -25.98 -1.23 -12.52
CA LEU A 447 -25.69 -0.06 -13.34
C LEU A 447 -25.54 1.22 -12.49
N ALA A 448 -26.38 1.40 -11.48
CA ALA A 448 -26.28 2.54 -10.57
C ALA A 448 -24.94 2.54 -9.81
N LEU A 449 -24.48 1.38 -9.35
CA LEU A 449 -23.17 1.24 -8.71
C LEU A 449 -22.00 1.51 -9.65
N LEU A 450 -22.10 1.15 -10.94
CA LEU A 450 -21.08 1.48 -11.93
C LEU A 450 -20.99 2.98 -12.21
N LEU A 451 -22.12 3.68 -12.17
CA LEU A 451 -22.20 5.12 -12.42
C LEU A 451 -21.93 5.97 -11.18
N LEU A 452 -22.02 5.36 -9.99
CA LEU A 452 -21.81 6.03 -8.70
C LEU A 452 -20.49 6.80 -8.62
N PRO A 453 -19.33 6.30 -9.08
CA PRO A 453 -18.08 7.06 -8.99
C PRO A 453 -18.07 8.34 -9.80
N ALA A 454 -18.62 8.30 -11.02
CA ALA A 454 -18.76 9.50 -11.85
C ALA A 454 -19.73 10.51 -11.22
N PHE A 455 -20.82 10.02 -10.62
CA PHE A 455 -21.76 10.85 -9.88
C PHE A 455 -21.12 11.54 -8.67
N LEU A 456 -20.41 10.79 -7.82
CA LEU A 456 -19.74 11.33 -6.64
C LEU A 456 -18.63 12.31 -7.03
N GLU A 457 -17.87 12.02 -8.10
CA GLU A 457 -16.85 12.93 -8.63
C GLU A 457 -17.46 14.27 -9.07
N GLY A 458 -18.58 14.24 -9.81
CA GLY A 458 -19.26 15.44 -10.24
C GLY A 458 -19.87 16.25 -9.10
N LEU A 459 -20.61 15.59 -8.20
CA LEU A 459 -21.28 16.25 -7.08
C LEU A 459 -20.28 16.88 -6.11
N PHE A 460 -19.35 16.08 -5.59
CA PHE A 460 -18.37 16.56 -4.60
C PHE A 460 -17.29 17.42 -5.23
N GLY A 461 -16.99 17.23 -6.53
CA GLY A 461 -16.13 18.13 -7.26
C GLY A 461 -16.73 19.52 -7.45
N LEU A 462 -18.02 19.61 -7.74
CA LEU A 462 -18.74 20.89 -7.84
C LEU A 462 -18.88 21.58 -6.48
N LEU A 463 -19.24 20.84 -5.43
CA LEU A 463 -19.31 21.37 -4.06
C LEU A 463 -17.95 21.89 -3.57
N GLY A 464 -16.87 21.14 -3.84
CA GLY A 464 -15.51 21.57 -3.56
C GLY A 464 -15.12 22.85 -4.28
N ALA A 465 -15.44 22.95 -5.57
CA ALA A 465 -15.16 24.15 -6.37
C ALA A 465 -15.95 25.38 -5.90
N LEU A 466 -17.22 25.20 -5.56
CA LEU A 466 -18.06 26.25 -4.98
C LEU A 466 -17.55 26.67 -3.59
N GLY A 467 -17.09 25.73 -2.78
CA GLY A 467 -16.47 26.02 -1.48
C GLY A 467 -15.20 26.85 -1.60
N ASP A 468 -14.33 26.51 -2.56
CA ASP A 468 -13.12 27.28 -2.84
C ASP A 468 -13.45 28.70 -3.35
N LEU A 469 -14.48 28.83 -4.21
CA LEU A 469 -14.89 30.12 -4.77
C LEU A 469 -15.57 31.03 -3.72
N THR A 470 -16.32 30.46 -2.78
CA THR A 470 -17.02 31.19 -1.71
C THR A 470 -16.19 31.36 -0.43
N GLY A 471 -15.02 30.71 -0.33
CA GLY A 471 -14.18 30.72 0.87
C GLY A 471 -14.69 29.84 2.01
N LEU A 472 -15.70 28.99 1.76
CA LEU A 472 -16.27 28.09 2.76
C LEU A 472 -15.42 26.80 2.85
N GLY A 473 -14.51 26.75 3.82
CA GLY A 473 -13.58 25.62 4.01
C GLY A 473 -14.26 24.25 4.15
N ALA A 474 -15.43 24.19 4.79
CA ALA A 474 -16.20 22.95 4.91
C ALA A 474 -16.72 22.41 3.56
N LEU A 475 -17.14 23.31 2.65
CA LEU A 475 -17.52 22.93 1.29
C LEU A 475 -16.29 22.60 0.45
N ALA A 476 -15.18 23.34 0.61
CA ALA A 476 -13.93 23.06 -0.10
C ALA A 476 -13.43 21.64 0.21
N ALA A 477 -13.52 21.23 1.48
CA ALA A 477 -13.18 19.88 1.93
C ALA A 477 -14.08 18.78 1.34
N ALA A 478 -15.25 19.11 0.78
CA ALA A 478 -16.11 18.14 0.11
C ALA A 478 -15.39 17.47 -1.08
N SER A 479 -14.41 18.15 -1.70
CA SER A 479 -13.57 17.57 -2.74
C SER A 479 -12.84 16.30 -2.28
N ASN A 480 -12.59 16.14 -0.98
CA ASN A 480 -11.98 14.94 -0.41
C ASN A 480 -12.93 13.74 -0.49
N LEU A 481 -14.24 13.91 -0.57
CA LEU A 481 -15.16 12.77 -0.69
C LEU A 481 -15.17 12.16 -2.11
N THR A 482 -14.40 12.74 -3.03
CA THR A 482 -14.22 12.17 -4.37
C THR A 482 -13.36 10.90 -4.32
N LEU A 483 -13.80 9.88 -5.06
CA LEU A 483 -13.13 8.57 -5.13
C LEU A 483 -11.79 8.63 -5.89
N THR A 484 -11.56 9.67 -6.70
CA THR A 484 -10.33 9.77 -7.50
C THR A 484 -9.20 10.53 -6.79
N GLN A 485 -9.50 11.24 -5.70
CA GLN A 485 -8.51 12.07 -5.00
C GLN A 485 -7.82 11.35 -3.85
N ASN A 486 -8.50 10.39 -3.20
CA ASN A 486 -8.05 9.82 -1.93
C ASN A 486 -7.62 8.35 -2.02
N ALA A 487 -6.70 7.96 -1.13
CA ALA A 487 -6.16 6.60 -1.07
C ALA A 487 -7.23 5.52 -0.78
N TYR A 488 -8.32 5.88 -0.09
CA TYR A 488 -9.46 4.98 0.15
C TYR A 488 -10.42 4.89 -1.05
N GLY A 489 -10.28 5.77 -2.04
CA GLY A 489 -11.18 5.85 -3.18
C GLY A 489 -11.04 4.66 -4.13
N LEU A 490 -9.82 4.19 -4.39
CA LEU A 490 -9.56 3.01 -5.22
C LEU A 490 -10.15 1.71 -4.65
N PRO A 491 -9.96 1.35 -3.36
CA PRO A 491 -10.59 0.15 -2.81
C PRO A 491 -12.12 0.29 -2.72
N LEU A 492 -12.65 1.48 -2.42
CA LEU A 492 -14.09 1.70 -2.39
C LEU A 492 -14.69 1.57 -3.80
N TRP A 493 -14.01 2.10 -4.82
CA TRP A 493 -14.40 1.92 -6.21
C TRP A 493 -14.38 0.43 -6.62
N ALA A 494 -13.32 -0.30 -6.27
CA ALA A 494 -13.24 -1.74 -6.52
C ALA A 494 -14.41 -2.52 -5.88
N LEU A 495 -14.80 -2.18 -4.65
CA LEU A 495 -15.96 -2.77 -3.99
C LEU A 495 -17.28 -2.45 -4.71
N THR A 496 -17.47 -1.20 -5.16
CA THR A 496 -18.67 -0.82 -5.94
C THR A 496 -18.75 -1.59 -7.27
N VAL A 497 -17.62 -1.77 -7.95
CA VAL A 497 -17.54 -2.57 -9.19
C VAL A 497 -17.83 -4.04 -8.92
N ALA A 498 -17.27 -4.62 -7.85
CA ALA A 498 -17.53 -6.01 -7.48
C ALA A 498 -19.01 -6.25 -7.15
N ALA A 499 -19.63 -5.35 -6.39
CA ALA A 499 -21.05 -5.39 -6.08
C ALA A 499 -21.91 -5.24 -7.36
N ALA A 500 -21.51 -4.34 -8.27
CA ALA A 500 -22.18 -4.18 -9.54
C ALA A 500 -22.12 -5.44 -10.41
N ILE A 501 -20.96 -6.10 -10.48
CA ILE A 501 -20.78 -7.37 -11.19
C ILE A 501 -21.68 -8.44 -10.58
N ALA A 502 -21.70 -8.58 -9.26
CA ALA A 502 -22.53 -9.58 -8.57
C ALA A 502 -24.02 -9.38 -8.84
N LEU A 503 -24.52 -8.14 -8.71
CA LEU A 503 -25.93 -7.80 -8.96
C LEU A 503 -26.31 -7.97 -10.43
N SER A 504 -25.45 -7.54 -11.35
CA SER A 504 -25.68 -7.73 -12.79
C SER A 504 -25.70 -9.21 -13.16
N THR A 505 -24.77 -10.00 -12.62
CA THR A 505 -24.71 -11.45 -12.84
C THR A 505 -25.97 -12.15 -12.31
N PHE A 506 -26.42 -11.77 -11.10
CA PHE A 506 -27.65 -12.30 -10.52
C PHE A 506 -28.87 -11.95 -11.38
N GLY A 507 -28.99 -10.69 -11.80
CA GLY A 507 -30.09 -10.23 -12.64
C GLY A 507 -30.12 -10.92 -14.00
N PHE A 508 -29.00 -10.95 -14.73
CA PHE A 508 -28.92 -11.62 -16.04
C PHE A 508 -29.16 -13.12 -15.94
N ARG A 509 -28.62 -13.80 -14.91
CA ARG A 509 -28.87 -15.22 -14.68
C ARG A 509 -30.35 -15.50 -14.45
N GLY A 510 -31.03 -14.67 -13.66
CA GLY A 510 -32.46 -14.78 -13.41
C GLY A 510 -33.29 -14.60 -14.68
N LEU A 511 -32.93 -13.64 -15.53
CA LEU A 511 -33.58 -13.47 -16.85
C LEU A 511 -33.36 -14.70 -17.75
N CYS A 512 -32.14 -15.23 -17.82
CA CYS A 512 -31.87 -16.45 -18.60
C CYS A 512 -32.67 -17.66 -18.12
N GLN A 513 -32.98 -17.75 -16.81
CA GLN A 513 -33.88 -18.78 -16.27
C GLN A 513 -35.34 -18.53 -16.66
N GLN A 514 -35.81 -17.28 -16.57
CA GLN A 514 -37.17 -16.90 -16.99
C GLN A 514 -37.43 -17.17 -18.47
N PHE A 515 -36.43 -16.96 -19.32
CA PHE A 515 -36.51 -17.25 -20.76
C PHE A 515 -36.15 -18.70 -21.13
N GLY A 516 -35.91 -19.58 -20.16
CA GLY A 516 -35.63 -21.00 -20.41
C GLY A 516 -34.29 -21.29 -21.09
N LEU A 517 -33.37 -20.32 -21.10
CA LEU A 517 -32.00 -20.44 -21.64
C LEU A 517 -31.07 -21.19 -20.66
N LEU A 518 -31.40 -21.19 -19.35
CA LEU A 518 -30.66 -21.88 -18.29
C LEU A 518 -31.61 -22.63 -17.35
N GLY A 519 -31.36 -23.92 -17.13
CA GLY A 519 -32.18 -24.80 -16.29
C GLY A 519 -32.77 -25.97 -17.09
N ARG A 520 -33.14 -27.08 -16.42
CA ARG A 520 -33.82 -28.19 -17.09
C ARG A 520 -35.18 -27.71 -17.56
N ARG A 521 -35.47 -27.82 -18.87
CA ARG A 521 -36.84 -27.78 -19.37
C ARG A 521 -37.61 -28.83 -18.57
N SER A 522 -38.54 -28.42 -17.71
CA SER A 522 -39.59 -29.34 -17.30
C SER A 522 -40.20 -29.87 -18.59
N ALA A 523 -40.25 -31.19 -18.73
CA ALA A 523 -40.84 -31.86 -19.87
C ALA A 523 -42.20 -31.21 -20.20
N PRO A 524 -42.58 -31.09 -21.48
CA PRO A 524 -43.90 -30.58 -21.82
C PRO A 524 -44.92 -31.40 -21.03
N ALA A 525 -45.77 -30.72 -20.28
CA ALA A 525 -46.93 -31.35 -19.67
C ALA A 525 -47.68 -32.06 -20.81
N PRO A 526 -48.04 -33.35 -20.66
CA PRO A 526 -48.77 -34.05 -21.71
C PRO A 526 -50.07 -33.30 -21.96
N GLU A 527 -50.19 -32.85 -23.18
CA GLU A 527 -51.42 -32.42 -23.83
C GLU A 527 -52.51 -33.45 -23.55
N ALA A 528 -53.46 -33.09 -22.70
CA ALA A 528 -54.69 -33.82 -22.55
C ALA A 528 -55.83 -32.81 -22.28
N ALA A 529 -56.53 -32.51 -23.38
CA ALA A 529 -57.93 -32.09 -23.44
C ALA A 529 -58.28 -30.66 -22.99
N ALA A 530 -58.20 -29.73 -23.96
CA ALA A 530 -59.29 -28.84 -24.39
C ALA A 530 -58.68 -27.91 -25.48
N ALA A 531 -58.89 -28.11 -26.79
CA ALA A 531 -60.18 -28.33 -27.43
C ALA A 531 -61.29 -27.51 -26.76
N GLN A 532 -61.06 -26.21 -26.65
CA GLN A 532 -62.13 -25.21 -26.62
C GLN A 532 -61.84 -24.20 -27.74
N SER A 533 -62.37 -24.57 -28.92
CA SER A 533 -63.15 -23.69 -29.79
C SER A 533 -62.68 -22.23 -29.88
N LEU A 534 -61.79 -21.96 -30.83
CA LEU A 534 -61.83 -20.72 -31.57
C LEU A 534 -61.95 -21.09 -33.04
N ASP A 535 -63.20 -21.38 -33.37
CA ASP A 535 -63.78 -21.51 -34.69
C ASP A 535 -63.57 -20.18 -35.42
N TRP A 536 -62.65 -20.18 -36.37
CA TRP A 536 -62.43 -19.11 -37.34
C TRP A 536 -62.31 -19.82 -38.69
N ASP A 537 -63.44 -19.87 -39.40
CA ASP A 537 -63.62 -19.68 -40.85
C ASP A 537 -64.99 -20.26 -41.22
N GLU A 538 -65.99 -19.42 -41.48
CA GLU A 538 -66.36 -18.83 -42.79
C GLU A 538 -67.48 -19.65 -43.48
N ASP A 539 -68.42 -18.90 -44.08
CA ASP A 539 -69.52 -19.28 -44.99
C ASP A 539 -70.90 -19.71 -44.40
N LEU A 540 -71.73 -18.71 -44.05
CA LEU A 540 -73.03 -18.39 -44.70
C LEU A 540 -73.79 -17.22 -44.03
#